data_AF-A0A535W2Z7-F1
#
_entry.id   AF-A0A535W2Z7-F1
#
_cell.length_a   1.000
_cell.length_b   1.000
_cell.length_c   1.000
_cell.angle_alpha   90.00
_cell.angle_beta   90.00
_cell.angle_gamma   90.00
#
_symmetry.space_group_name_H-M   'P 1'
#
loop_
_entity.id
_entity.type
_entity.pdbx_description
1 polymer ?
#
loop_
_entity_poly.entity_id
_entity_poly.type
_entity_poly.pdbx_seq_one_letter_code
_entity_poly.pdbx_strand_id
1 'polypeptide(L)'
;MTQQDGERRDHDPGDRPIVTNSRMWQSPRWTKVADTVFRRGAKPAFLNHPLLLTLRLLRARSRYAVVVTSGSQVALLYGLLCRLLALPQKQVVVQLYLNERRGLLRALDPLTRLVLRRAWGVIVNSRGEIGLLARRFGVPPERVRFVYYHTNIIEPELVEGRSGVVFAGGRNFRDYETLVDALRGLDLDAVIVCGRDHLLVSDAPDRVRIRREIPYPDYLEVLRQASIVVVPLSTETVPAGQVAILEAMALGKPVVTTRGIGTVDYVRDGIDGLLYARGDAADLRRCIVTLAEDSSMRSRMGRAALASVQSDLTFDRHVEATIGALRSLVPEHAASRGIPS
;
A
#
# COMPACT_ATOMS: atom_id res chain seq x y z
N MET A 1 -0.04 -7.13 24.15
CA MET A 1 -0.65 -8.25 24.92
C MET A 1 -0.40 -9.54 24.15
N THR A 2 0.35 -10.43 24.77
CA THR A 2 0.86 -11.71 24.25
C THR A 2 -0.29 -12.67 24.03
N GLN A 3 -0.63 -12.99 22.78
CA GLN A 3 -1.55 -14.08 22.47
C GLN A 3 -0.73 -15.34 22.20
N GLN A 4 -0.96 -16.34 23.04
CA GLN A 4 -0.23 -17.60 23.16
C GLN A 4 -0.10 -18.34 21.83
N ASP A 5 1.10 -18.87 21.63
CA ASP A 5 1.44 -19.90 20.66
C ASP A 5 0.59 -21.15 20.91
N GLY A 6 -0.45 -21.31 20.11
CA GLY A 6 -1.01 -22.63 19.84
C GLY A 6 -0.25 -23.24 18.67
N GLU A 7 0.56 -24.26 18.93
CA GLU A 7 1.00 -25.23 17.93
C GLU A 7 -0.23 -25.67 17.12
N ARG A 8 -0.37 -25.14 15.90
CA ARG A 8 -1.41 -25.61 14.99
C ARG A 8 -0.95 -26.94 14.42
N ARG A 9 -1.66 -27.98 14.84
CA ARG A 9 -1.77 -29.28 14.18
C ARG A 9 -1.77 -29.10 12.67
N ASP A 10 -1.03 -29.97 11.98
CA ASP A 10 -1.14 -30.15 10.52
C ASP A 10 -2.63 -30.32 10.17
N HIS A 11 -3.24 -29.28 9.60
CA HIS A 11 -4.52 -29.42 8.92
C HIS A 11 -4.25 -30.16 7.61
N ASP A 12 -5.14 -31.10 7.26
CA ASP A 12 -5.07 -31.84 6.02
C ASP A 12 -5.05 -30.84 4.83
N PRO A 13 -4.06 -30.89 3.90
CA PRO A 13 -3.89 -29.94 2.80
C PRO A 13 -5.04 -29.83 1.77
N GLY A 14 -6.21 -30.41 2.05
CA GLY A 14 -7.36 -30.49 1.15
C GLY A 14 -8.42 -29.38 1.30
N ASP A 15 -8.51 -28.71 2.45
CA ASP A 15 -9.65 -27.81 2.74
C ASP A 15 -9.49 -26.38 2.22
N ARG A 16 -8.28 -25.94 1.88
CA ARG A 16 -7.99 -24.55 1.48
C ARG A 16 -7.48 -24.46 0.04
N PRO A 17 -8.11 -23.67 -0.84
CA PRO A 17 -7.73 -23.61 -2.25
C PRO A 17 -6.44 -22.83 -2.53
N ILE A 18 -5.97 -21.98 -1.61
CA ILE A 18 -4.89 -21.01 -1.87
C ILE A 18 -3.65 -21.33 -1.04
N VAL A 19 -2.48 -21.27 -1.68
CA VAL A 19 -1.18 -21.12 -0.97
C VAL A 19 -0.56 -19.76 -1.28
N THR A 20 0.01 -19.11 -0.26
CA THR A 20 0.52 -17.74 -0.39
C THR A 20 1.77 -17.46 0.44
N ASN A 21 2.51 -16.42 0.08
CA ASN A 21 3.50 -15.79 0.96
C ASN A 21 3.02 -14.45 1.54
N SER A 22 1.76 -14.08 1.30
CA SER A 22 1.19 -12.81 1.77
C SER A 22 1.07 -12.75 3.29
N ARG A 23 1.03 -11.51 3.80
CA ARG A 23 0.91 -11.23 5.23
C ARG A 23 -0.53 -11.02 5.71
N MET A 24 -1.52 -11.46 4.93
CA MET A 24 -2.94 -11.25 5.23
C MET A 24 -3.50 -12.17 6.33
N TRP A 25 -2.63 -12.90 7.05
CA TRP A 25 -3.03 -13.88 8.06
C TRP A 25 -3.69 -13.29 9.32
N GLN A 26 -3.69 -11.96 9.45
CA GLN A 26 -4.39 -11.26 10.53
C GLN A 26 -5.91 -11.35 10.37
N SER A 27 -6.42 -11.59 9.16
CA SER A 27 -7.87 -11.69 8.93
C SER A 27 -8.32 -13.14 9.06
N PRO A 28 -9.29 -13.45 9.94
CA PRO A 28 -9.89 -14.78 10.02
C PRO A 28 -10.45 -15.24 8.67
N ARG A 29 -11.01 -14.31 7.88
CA ARG A 29 -11.56 -14.57 6.53
C ARG A 29 -10.49 -15.10 5.58
N TRP A 30 -9.30 -14.48 5.57
CA TRP A 30 -8.18 -14.94 4.77
C TRP A 30 -7.68 -16.32 5.21
N THR A 31 -7.53 -16.53 6.53
CA THR A 31 -7.04 -17.81 7.06
C THR A 31 -7.98 -18.99 6.85
N LYS A 32 -9.26 -18.74 6.56
CA LYS A 32 -10.22 -19.80 6.17
C LYS A 32 -9.97 -20.34 4.77
N VAL A 33 -9.33 -19.57 3.88
CA VAL A 33 -9.22 -19.89 2.45
C VAL A 33 -7.79 -20.06 1.95
N ALA A 34 -6.80 -19.63 2.75
CA ALA A 34 -5.41 -19.60 2.32
C ALA A 34 -4.46 -20.14 3.40
N ASP A 35 -3.55 -21.00 2.98
CA ASP A 35 -2.36 -21.38 3.73
C ASP A 35 -1.18 -20.49 3.38
N THR A 36 -0.35 -20.19 4.37
CA THR A 36 0.83 -19.34 4.18
C THR A 36 2.12 -20.10 4.37
N VAL A 37 3.08 -19.91 3.45
CA VAL A 37 4.46 -20.40 3.59
C VAL A 37 5.36 -19.43 4.38
N PHE A 38 4.80 -18.27 4.75
CA PHE A 38 5.47 -17.28 5.58
C PHE A 38 5.52 -17.76 7.02
N ARG A 39 6.73 -17.82 7.61
CA ARG A 39 6.91 -18.26 9.00
C ARG A 39 6.78 -17.07 9.94
N ARG A 40 5.74 -17.09 10.79
CA ARG A 40 5.49 -16.06 11.81
C ARG A 40 6.55 -16.14 12.90
N GLY A 41 6.99 -14.98 13.42
CA GLY A 41 7.97 -14.92 14.51
C GLY A 41 9.34 -15.53 14.21
N ALA A 42 9.61 -15.92 12.95
CA ALA A 42 10.78 -16.69 12.60
C ALA A 42 12.08 -15.92 12.88
N LYS A 43 12.87 -16.42 13.82
CA LYS A 43 14.27 -16.08 14.00
C LYS A 43 15.09 -17.28 13.54
N PRO A 44 16.08 -17.10 12.65
CA PRO A 44 16.55 -15.85 12.04
C PRO A 44 15.68 -15.34 10.87
N ALA A 45 15.71 -14.03 10.61
CA ALA A 45 14.88 -13.35 9.61
C ALA A 45 15.04 -13.90 8.17
N PHE A 46 16.17 -14.56 7.87
CA PHE A 46 16.40 -15.21 6.57
C PHE A 46 15.38 -16.30 6.28
N LEU A 47 14.69 -16.87 7.28
CA LEU A 47 13.68 -17.91 7.06
C LEU A 47 12.50 -17.44 6.20
N ASN A 48 12.33 -16.12 6.03
CA ASN A 48 11.37 -15.49 5.11
C ASN A 48 12.05 -14.79 3.93
N HIS A 49 13.28 -15.17 3.58
CA HIS A 49 13.98 -14.68 2.40
C HIS A 49 13.18 -15.01 1.13
N PRO A 50 13.10 -14.09 0.13
CA PRO A 50 12.28 -14.27 -1.07
C PRO A 50 12.51 -15.59 -1.81
N LEU A 51 13.77 -16.03 -1.91
CA LEU A 51 14.10 -17.31 -2.53
C LEU A 51 13.51 -18.50 -1.76
N LEU A 52 13.62 -18.52 -0.43
CA LEU A 52 13.09 -19.61 0.39
C LEU A 52 11.57 -19.65 0.35
N LEU A 53 10.91 -18.49 0.40
CA LEU A 53 9.45 -18.40 0.22
C LEU A 53 9.05 -18.95 -1.15
N THR A 54 9.77 -18.58 -2.20
CA THR A 54 9.53 -19.09 -3.57
C THR A 54 9.66 -20.61 -3.65
N LEU A 55 10.74 -21.17 -3.09
CA LEU A 55 10.95 -22.62 -3.08
C LEU A 55 9.85 -23.36 -2.30
N ARG A 56 9.38 -22.81 -1.18
CA ARG A 56 8.24 -23.38 -0.43
C ARG A 56 6.95 -23.34 -1.24
N LEU A 57 6.66 -22.22 -1.92
CA LEU A 57 5.50 -22.11 -2.81
C LEU A 57 5.57 -23.16 -3.94
N LEU A 58 6.73 -23.32 -4.59
CA LEU A 58 6.92 -24.30 -5.67
C LEU A 58 6.70 -25.74 -5.20
N ARG A 59 7.18 -26.09 -3.99
CA ARG A 59 6.97 -27.41 -3.38
C ARG A 59 5.50 -27.66 -3.03
N ALA A 60 4.79 -26.65 -2.55
CA ALA A 60 3.39 -26.77 -2.14
C ALA A 60 2.38 -26.72 -3.30
N ARG A 61 2.71 -26.04 -4.41
CA ARG A 61 1.77 -25.62 -5.49
C ARG A 61 0.82 -26.70 -6.02
N SER A 62 1.24 -27.97 -6.04
CA SER A 62 0.46 -29.07 -6.63
C SER A 62 -0.75 -29.44 -5.76
N ARG A 63 -0.68 -29.16 -4.46
CA ARG A 63 -1.74 -29.42 -3.47
C ARG A 63 -2.85 -28.37 -3.51
N TYR A 64 -2.56 -27.17 -4.01
CA TYR A 64 -3.46 -26.02 -3.96
C TYR A 64 -4.03 -25.68 -5.35
N ALA A 65 -5.21 -25.07 -5.41
CA ALA A 65 -5.81 -24.61 -6.67
C ALA A 65 -5.10 -23.37 -7.23
N VAL A 66 -4.68 -22.45 -6.36
CA VAL A 66 -4.08 -21.15 -6.72
C VAL A 66 -2.83 -20.87 -5.90
N VAL A 67 -1.83 -20.22 -6.52
CA VAL A 67 -0.69 -19.63 -5.82
C VAL A 67 -0.84 -18.10 -5.81
N VAL A 68 -0.98 -17.51 -4.62
CA VAL A 68 -1.03 -16.04 -4.48
C VAL A 68 0.34 -15.54 -4.04
N THR A 69 1.05 -14.86 -4.93
CA THR A 69 2.35 -14.27 -4.60
C THR A 69 2.21 -12.80 -4.24
N SER A 70 2.71 -12.42 -3.07
CA SER A 70 2.79 -11.03 -2.61
C SER A 70 4.21 -10.50 -2.76
N GLY A 71 4.33 -9.29 -3.34
CA GLY A 71 5.59 -8.58 -3.50
C GLY A 71 6.38 -8.97 -4.76
N SER A 72 7.08 -7.99 -5.33
CA SER A 72 7.72 -8.09 -6.64
C SER A 72 8.80 -9.19 -6.72
N GLN A 73 9.61 -9.38 -5.68
CA GLN A 73 10.70 -10.37 -5.69
C GLN A 73 10.18 -11.82 -5.75
N VAL A 74 9.25 -12.19 -4.86
CA VAL A 74 8.67 -13.55 -4.84
C VAL A 74 7.85 -13.80 -6.10
N ALA A 75 7.07 -12.81 -6.54
CA ALA A 75 6.24 -12.97 -7.73
C ALA A 75 7.08 -13.26 -9.00
N LEU A 76 8.16 -12.51 -9.20
CA LEU A 76 9.06 -12.67 -10.35
C LEU A 76 9.89 -13.94 -10.27
N LEU A 77 10.46 -14.26 -9.11
CA LEU A 77 11.24 -15.49 -8.92
C LEU A 77 10.38 -16.74 -9.13
N TYR A 78 9.17 -16.76 -8.58
CA TYR A 78 8.24 -17.88 -8.73
C TYR A 78 7.87 -18.10 -10.19
N GLY A 79 7.45 -17.04 -10.90
CA GLY A 79 7.07 -17.15 -12.31
C GLY A 79 8.23 -17.58 -13.21
N LEU A 80 9.43 -17.06 -12.97
CA LEU A 80 10.63 -17.45 -13.71
C LEU A 80 10.99 -18.92 -13.49
N LEU A 81 10.97 -19.41 -12.24
CA LEU A 81 11.25 -20.81 -11.94
C LEU A 81 10.19 -21.75 -12.52
N CYS A 82 8.91 -21.39 -12.48
CA CYS A 82 7.88 -22.15 -13.19
C CYS A 82 8.18 -22.24 -14.69
N ARG A 83 8.66 -21.16 -15.31
CA ARG A 83 9.03 -21.18 -16.74
C ARG A 83 10.24 -22.05 -17.05
N LEU A 84 11.27 -22.00 -16.20
CA LEU A 84 12.50 -22.79 -16.36
C LEU A 84 12.25 -24.29 -16.15
N LEU A 85 11.37 -24.62 -15.21
CA LEU A 85 11.02 -26.00 -14.86
C LEU A 85 9.80 -26.55 -15.64
N ALA A 86 9.33 -25.82 -16.66
CA ALA A 86 8.14 -26.17 -17.45
C ALA A 86 6.87 -26.47 -16.61
N LEU A 87 6.70 -25.77 -15.48
CA LEU A 87 5.58 -25.95 -14.57
C LEU A 87 4.43 -24.98 -14.89
N PRO A 88 3.16 -25.38 -14.66
CA PRO A 88 2.02 -24.46 -14.68
C PRO A 88 2.19 -23.38 -13.61
N GLN A 89 2.06 -22.11 -14.01
CA GLN A 89 2.31 -20.98 -13.12
C GLN A 89 1.20 -20.80 -12.07
N LYS A 90 -0.08 -20.97 -12.41
CA LYS A 90 -1.23 -20.93 -11.46
C LYS A 90 -1.23 -19.71 -10.51
N GLN A 91 -0.64 -18.60 -10.94
CA GLN A 91 -0.28 -17.49 -10.05
C GLN A 91 -1.22 -16.31 -10.22
N VAL A 92 -1.69 -15.76 -9.10
CA VAL A 92 -2.19 -14.38 -9.05
C VAL A 92 -1.21 -13.53 -8.26
N VAL A 93 -0.79 -12.41 -8.84
CA VAL A 93 0.19 -11.51 -8.23
C VAL A 93 -0.56 -10.43 -7.45
N VAL A 94 -0.17 -10.18 -6.21
CA VAL A 94 -0.73 -9.11 -5.37
C VAL A 94 0.38 -8.22 -4.81
N GLN A 95 0.07 -6.98 -4.46
CA GLN A 95 1.03 -6.03 -3.86
C GLN A 95 2.33 -5.92 -4.70
N LEU A 96 2.16 -5.78 -6.01
CA LEU A 96 3.26 -5.62 -6.96
C LEU A 96 3.71 -4.16 -6.96
N TYR A 97 4.77 -3.85 -6.24
CA TYR A 97 5.35 -2.50 -6.27
C TYR A 97 6.24 -2.36 -7.52
N LEU A 98 5.72 -1.63 -8.50
CA LEU A 98 6.44 -1.27 -9.71
C LEU A 98 7.20 0.02 -9.49
N ASN A 99 8.50 -0.08 -9.22
CA ASN A 99 9.33 1.12 -9.19
C ASN A 99 9.45 1.74 -10.59
N GLU A 100 9.62 3.06 -10.66
CA GLU A 100 10.12 3.73 -11.86
C GLU A 100 11.55 3.22 -12.14
N ARG A 101 11.66 2.11 -12.88
CA ARG A 101 12.97 1.64 -13.33
C ARG A 101 13.47 2.58 -14.44
N ARG A 102 14.62 3.22 -14.18
CA ARG A 102 15.37 4.04 -15.15
C ARG A 102 16.69 3.34 -15.48
N GLY A 103 17.27 3.65 -16.65
CA GLY A 103 18.56 3.10 -17.08
C GLY A 103 18.61 1.57 -17.13
N LEU A 104 19.73 0.99 -16.68
CA LEU A 104 20.03 -0.45 -16.69
C LEU A 104 18.94 -1.31 -16.03
N LEU A 105 18.20 -0.79 -15.06
CA LEU A 105 17.11 -1.53 -14.40
C LEU A 105 15.92 -1.81 -15.33
N ARG A 106 15.73 -1.04 -16.43
CA ARG A 106 14.74 -1.37 -17.46
C ARG A 106 15.07 -2.65 -18.22
N ALA A 107 16.32 -3.14 -18.18
CA ALA A 107 16.68 -4.43 -18.77
C ALA A 107 15.94 -5.61 -18.12
N LEU A 108 15.35 -5.42 -16.93
CA LEU A 108 14.52 -6.42 -16.26
C LEU A 108 13.04 -6.41 -16.75
N ASP A 109 12.63 -5.44 -17.57
CA ASP A 109 11.25 -5.33 -18.02
C ASP A 109 10.81 -6.49 -18.95
N PRO A 110 11.64 -7.01 -19.87
CA PRO A 110 11.30 -8.22 -20.63
C PRO A 110 11.04 -9.44 -19.73
N LEU A 111 11.81 -9.60 -18.65
CA LEU A 111 11.60 -10.67 -17.67
C LEU A 111 10.30 -10.46 -16.89
N THR A 112 10.04 -9.24 -16.41
CA THR A 112 8.77 -8.89 -15.75
C THR A 112 7.59 -9.16 -16.69
N ARG A 113 7.68 -8.75 -17.96
CA ARG A 113 6.69 -8.99 -19.00
C ARG A 113 6.42 -10.48 -19.21
N LEU A 114 7.47 -11.28 -19.32
CA LEU A 114 7.36 -12.73 -19.50
C LEU A 114 6.57 -13.37 -18.35
N VAL A 115 6.87 -13.00 -17.10
CA VAL A 115 6.22 -13.53 -15.91
C VAL A 115 4.77 -13.07 -15.81
N LEU A 116 4.51 -11.76 -15.95
CA LEU A 116 3.17 -11.20 -15.74
C LEU A 116 2.18 -11.60 -16.83
N ARG A 117 2.60 -11.76 -18.09
CA ARG A 117 1.71 -12.22 -19.17
C ARG A 117 1.21 -13.67 -18.99
N ARG A 118 1.95 -14.48 -18.23
CA ARG A 118 1.63 -15.88 -17.94
C ARG A 118 0.95 -16.09 -16.59
N ALA A 119 0.96 -15.09 -15.72
CA ALA A 119 0.13 -15.08 -14.52
C ALA A 119 -1.36 -15.12 -14.91
N TRP A 120 -2.19 -15.71 -14.05
CA TRP A 120 -3.64 -15.70 -14.21
C TRP A 120 -4.21 -14.29 -14.03
N GLY A 121 -3.63 -13.51 -13.13
CA GLY A 121 -3.95 -12.09 -13.01
C GLY A 121 -3.04 -11.33 -12.06
N VAL A 122 -3.27 -10.03 -11.99
CA VAL A 122 -2.57 -9.10 -11.10
C VAL A 122 -3.61 -8.26 -10.34
N ILE A 123 -3.50 -8.20 -9.03
CA ILE A 123 -4.27 -7.30 -8.18
C ILE A 123 -3.37 -6.09 -7.85
N VAL A 124 -3.86 -4.91 -8.22
CA VAL A 124 -3.19 -3.62 -8.05
C VAL A 124 -3.94 -2.75 -7.05
N ASN A 125 -3.28 -1.73 -6.52
CA ASN A 125 -3.83 -0.85 -5.49
C ASN A 125 -4.07 0.59 -5.99
N SER A 126 -3.98 0.79 -7.30
CA SER A 126 -4.44 1.99 -7.99
C SER A 126 -5.03 1.64 -9.36
N ARG A 127 -6.09 2.34 -9.77
CA ARG A 127 -6.68 2.16 -11.12
C ARG A 127 -5.68 2.55 -12.21
N GLY A 128 -4.82 3.53 -11.95
CA GLY A 128 -3.78 3.96 -12.89
C GLY A 128 -2.77 2.86 -13.24
N GLU A 129 -2.57 1.88 -12.35
CA GLU A 129 -1.68 0.75 -12.59
C GLU A 129 -2.18 -0.20 -13.68
N ILE A 130 -3.49 -0.26 -13.93
CA ILE A 130 -4.06 -1.12 -14.99
C ILE A 130 -3.51 -0.70 -16.35
N GLY A 131 -3.58 0.61 -16.65
CA GLY A 131 -3.01 1.17 -17.88
C GLY A 131 -1.49 1.04 -17.94
N LEU A 132 -0.80 1.19 -16.79
CA LEU A 132 0.65 1.02 -16.70
C LEU A 132 1.07 -0.41 -17.03
N LEU A 133 0.42 -1.42 -16.44
CA LEU A 133 0.69 -2.84 -16.67
C LEU A 133 0.41 -3.23 -18.12
N ALA A 134 -0.70 -2.74 -18.69
CA ALA A 134 -1.05 -2.98 -20.08
C ALA A 134 -0.02 -2.41 -21.05
N ARG A 135 0.34 -1.13 -20.90
CA ARG A 135 1.30 -0.47 -21.81
C ARG A 135 2.72 -0.99 -21.65
N ARG A 136 3.20 -1.13 -20.41
CA ARG A 136 4.61 -1.45 -20.12
C ARG A 136 4.92 -2.93 -20.27
N PHE A 137 4.04 -3.81 -19.77
CA PHE A 137 4.28 -5.25 -19.73
C PHE A 137 3.33 -6.05 -20.61
N GLY A 138 2.38 -5.41 -21.31
CA GLY A 138 1.45 -6.11 -22.18
C GLY A 138 0.53 -7.07 -21.44
N VAL A 139 0.20 -6.78 -20.18
CA VAL A 139 -0.78 -7.57 -19.41
C VAL A 139 -2.17 -7.14 -19.86
N PRO A 140 -3.06 -8.07 -20.28
CA PRO A 140 -4.41 -7.69 -20.69
C PRO A 140 -5.17 -7.00 -19.54
N PRO A 141 -5.83 -5.84 -19.76
CA PRO A 141 -6.54 -5.11 -18.69
C PRO A 141 -7.57 -5.96 -17.94
N GLU A 142 -8.23 -6.90 -18.62
CA GLU A 142 -9.20 -7.83 -18.05
C GLU A 142 -8.58 -8.85 -17.09
N ARG A 143 -7.24 -8.98 -17.05
CA ARG A 143 -6.49 -9.77 -16.07
C ARG A 143 -5.90 -8.94 -14.94
N VAL A 144 -6.25 -7.65 -14.87
CA VAL A 144 -5.86 -6.77 -13.78
C VAL A 144 -7.11 -6.39 -13.00
N ARG A 145 -7.05 -6.47 -11.66
CA ARG A 145 -8.13 -6.02 -10.78
C ARG A 145 -7.61 -4.97 -9.82
N PHE A 146 -8.34 -3.88 -9.70
CA PHE A 146 -8.09 -2.88 -8.68
C PHE A 146 -8.77 -3.29 -7.37
N VAL A 147 -8.01 -3.28 -6.28
CA VAL A 147 -8.52 -3.43 -4.92
C VAL A 147 -7.89 -2.35 -4.07
N TYR A 148 -8.70 -1.58 -3.34
CA TYR A 148 -8.22 -0.58 -2.41
C TYR A 148 -7.21 -1.18 -1.42
N TYR A 149 -6.15 -0.44 -1.13
CA TYR A 149 -5.27 -0.74 -0.01
C TYR A 149 -5.97 -0.40 1.31
N HIS A 150 -5.48 -0.95 2.41
CA HIS A 150 -6.11 -0.80 3.72
C HIS A 150 -5.31 0.14 4.64
N THR A 151 -5.99 0.74 5.61
CA THR A 151 -5.34 1.43 6.73
C THR A 151 -4.69 0.42 7.69
N ASN A 152 -3.66 0.88 8.43
CA ASN A 152 -3.08 0.15 9.55
C ASN A 152 -3.74 0.51 10.90
N ILE A 153 -4.58 1.54 10.93
CA ILE A 153 -5.35 1.92 12.11
C ILE A 153 -6.49 0.92 12.28
N ILE A 154 -6.46 0.14 13.36
CA ILE A 154 -7.43 -0.94 13.62
C ILE A 154 -8.81 -0.36 13.92
N GLU A 155 -8.86 0.73 14.68
CA GLU A 155 -10.10 1.41 15.10
C GLU A 155 -10.09 2.84 14.54
N PRO A 156 -10.63 3.05 13.32
CA PRO A 156 -10.75 4.39 12.77
C PRO A 156 -11.69 5.25 13.63
N GLU A 157 -11.22 6.41 14.01
CA GLU A 157 -11.92 7.32 14.91
C GLU A 157 -11.65 8.78 14.53
N LEU A 158 -12.54 9.68 14.94
CA LEU A 158 -12.33 11.11 14.72
C LEU A 158 -11.41 11.64 15.84
N VAL A 159 -10.16 11.97 15.49
CA VAL A 159 -9.21 12.56 16.45
C VAL A 159 -9.07 14.05 16.18
N GLU A 160 -9.39 14.88 17.18
CA GLU A 160 -9.17 16.32 17.06
C GLU A 160 -7.67 16.63 17.10
N GLY A 161 -7.22 17.47 16.17
CA GLY A 161 -5.83 17.91 16.07
C GLY A 161 -5.63 19.28 16.70
N ARG A 162 -4.38 19.59 17.05
CA ARG A 162 -4.00 20.95 17.47
C ARG A 162 -4.08 21.87 16.26
N SER A 163 -4.87 22.94 16.39
CA SER A 163 -4.98 23.96 15.34
C SER A 163 -3.59 24.51 14.96
N GLY A 164 -3.36 24.69 13.66
CA GLY A 164 -2.10 25.22 13.15
C GLY A 164 -0.94 24.20 13.07
N VAL A 165 -1.18 22.93 13.43
CA VAL A 165 -0.15 21.87 13.31
C VAL A 165 -0.32 21.08 12.01
N VAL A 166 0.73 21.10 11.18
CA VAL A 166 0.87 20.32 9.95
C VAL A 166 1.76 19.10 10.20
N PHE A 167 1.39 17.96 9.65
CA PHE A 167 2.21 16.74 9.69
C PHE A 167 2.51 16.20 8.31
N ALA A 168 3.75 15.74 8.09
CA ALA A 168 4.10 14.98 6.91
C ALA A 168 5.00 13.78 7.24
N GLY A 169 4.61 12.60 6.75
CA GLY A 169 5.23 11.34 7.15
C GLY A 169 5.51 10.40 5.97
N GLY A 170 6.64 9.70 6.02
CA GLY A 170 6.97 8.63 5.08
C GLY A 170 8.44 8.51 4.73
N ARG A 171 8.74 7.57 3.82
CA ARG A 171 10.10 7.32 3.34
C ARG A 171 10.15 7.39 1.82
N ASN A 172 9.44 6.51 1.15
CA ASN A 172 9.61 6.38 -0.30
C ASN A 172 8.85 7.48 -1.04
N PHE A 173 9.51 8.06 -2.06
CA PHE A 173 8.94 9.03 -2.98
C PHE A 173 8.35 10.28 -2.28
N ARG A 174 9.00 10.76 -1.21
CA ARG A 174 8.57 12.01 -0.54
C ARG A 174 9.29 13.22 -1.12
N ASP A 175 8.54 14.29 -1.30
CA ASP A 175 9.05 15.59 -1.75
C ASP A 175 8.96 16.60 -0.60
N TYR A 176 9.84 16.44 0.38
CA TYR A 176 9.85 17.32 1.55
C TYR A 176 10.42 18.71 1.25
N GLU A 177 11.20 18.87 0.17
CA GLU A 177 11.72 20.17 -0.26
C GLU A 177 10.55 21.08 -0.68
N THR A 178 9.66 20.59 -1.55
CA THR A 178 8.45 21.33 -1.94
C THR A 178 7.56 21.66 -0.75
N LEU A 179 7.45 20.75 0.23
CA LEU A 179 6.71 21.02 1.47
C LEU A 179 7.37 22.13 2.30
N VAL A 180 8.68 22.08 2.51
CA VAL A 180 9.40 23.10 3.26
C VAL A 180 9.21 24.47 2.62
N ASP A 181 9.32 24.57 1.29
CA ASP A 181 9.13 25.82 0.56
C ASP A 181 7.68 26.34 0.65
N ALA A 182 6.69 25.43 0.63
CA ALA A 182 5.29 25.78 0.84
C ALA A 182 5.02 26.35 2.25
N LEU A 183 5.79 25.92 3.26
CA LEU A 183 5.64 26.34 4.65
C LEU A 183 6.38 27.65 4.99
N ARG A 184 7.35 28.10 4.16
CA ARG A 184 8.16 29.30 4.45
C ARG A 184 7.30 30.55 4.70
N GLY A 185 7.48 31.22 5.83
CA GLY A 185 6.73 32.44 6.15
C GLY A 185 5.26 32.22 6.51
N LEU A 186 4.81 30.98 6.70
CA LEU A 186 3.51 30.70 7.34
C LEU A 186 3.69 30.61 8.86
N ASP A 187 2.72 31.12 9.61
CA ASP A 187 2.67 30.96 11.08
C ASP A 187 2.01 29.62 11.47
N LEU A 188 2.61 28.53 10.98
CA LEU A 188 2.15 27.16 11.23
C LEU A 188 3.30 26.33 11.79
N ASP A 189 3.02 25.50 12.79
CA ASP A 189 3.96 24.51 13.27
C ASP A 189 3.89 23.28 12.36
N ALA A 190 5.04 22.74 11.95
CA ALA A 190 5.08 21.53 11.14
C ALA A 190 5.98 20.47 11.75
N VAL A 191 5.57 19.22 11.68
CA VAL A 191 6.41 18.07 12.04
C VAL A 191 6.57 17.14 10.85
N ILE A 192 7.81 16.97 10.40
CA ILE A 192 8.18 16.07 9.31
C ILE A 192 8.84 14.83 9.90
N VAL A 193 8.26 13.66 9.63
CA VAL A 193 8.83 12.37 10.01
C VAL A 193 9.34 11.64 8.77
N CYS A 194 10.66 11.50 8.66
CA CYS A 194 11.31 10.95 7.46
C CYS A 194 12.35 9.86 7.77
N GLY A 195 12.82 9.19 6.71
CA GLY A 195 13.95 8.25 6.81
C GLY A 195 15.30 8.96 6.95
N ARG A 196 16.37 8.24 7.33
CA ARG A 196 17.73 8.84 7.46
C ARG A 196 18.24 9.44 6.16
N ASP A 197 17.93 8.78 5.04
CA ASP A 197 18.50 9.10 3.73
C ASP A 197 17.88 10.33 3.06
N HIS A 198 16.88 10.97 3.69
CA HIS A 198 16.34 12.22 3.16
C HIS A 198 17.30 13.36 3.46
N LEU A 199 17.91 13.90 2.41
CA LEU A 199 18.57 15.19 2.48
C LEU A 199 17.47 16.23 2.74
N LEU A 200 17.42 16.73 3.96
CA LEU A 200 16.61 17.91 4.26
C LEU A 200 17.64 19.02 4.37
N VAL A 201 17.50 20.02 3.50
CA VAL A 201 18.34 21.20 3.49
C VAL A 201 18.42 21.74 4.93
N SER A 202 19.59 22.17 5.36
CA SER A 202 19.85 22.76 6.68
C SER A 202 19.11 24.09 6.93
N ASP A 203 18.21 24.48 6.04
CA ASP A 203 17.45 25.74 6.02
C ASP A 203 15.93 25.50 6.20
N ALA A 204 15.57 24.51 7.01
CA ALA A 204 14.18 24.36 7.42
C ALA A 204 13.78 25.55 8.32
N PRO A 205 12.60 26.17 8.13
CA PRO A 205 12.14 27.26 8.97
C PRO A 205 12.06 26.88 10.45
N ASP A 206 12.17 27.84 11.37
CA ASP A 206 12.18 27.64 12.83
C ASP A 206 10.98 26.80 13.35
N ARG A 207 9.83 26.92 12.68
CA ARG A 207 8.60 26.19 13.03
C ARG A 207 8.48 24.79 12.44
N VAL A 208 9.47 24.34 11.65
CA VAL A 208 9.50 23.01 11.04
C VAL A 208 10.43 22.08 11.83
N ARG A 209 9.83 21.10 12.52
CA ARG A 209 10.56 20.10 13.31
C ARG A 209 10.72 18.81 12.50
N ILE A 210 11.96 18.38 12.32
CA ILE A 210 12.29 17.16 11.58
C ILE A 210 12.62 16.04 12.57
N ARG A 211 11.94 14.89 12.45
CA ARG A 211 12.20 13.67 13.23
C ARG A 211 12.58 12.53 12.28
N ARG A 212 13.71 11.87 12.53
CA ARG A 212 14.26 10.83 11.65
C ARG A 212 14.17 9.45 12.31
N GLU A 213 13.68 8.46 11.57
CA GLU A 213 13.63 7.05 12.01
C GLU A 213 13.00 6.82 13.39
N ILE A 214 11.93 7.55 13.71
CA ILE A 214 11.23 7.33 14.98
C ILE A 214 10.42 6.03 14.92
N PRO A 215 10.21 5.35 16.07
CA PRO A 215 9.28 4.24 16.20
C PRO A 215 7.88 4.56 15.66
N TYR A 216 7.19 3.54 15.15
CA TYR A 216 5.83 3.70 14.62
C TYR A 216 4.81 4.24 15.64
N PRO A 217 4.83 3.86 16.93
CA PRO A 217 3.97 4.48 17.94
C PRO A 217 4.18 6.00 18.06
N ASP A 218 5.44 6.45 18.04
CA ASP A 218 5.78 7.88 18.11
C ASP A 218 5.35 8.63 16.84
N TYR A 219 5.45 7.98 15.67
CA TYR A 219 4.90 8.49 14.42
C TYR A 219 3.39 8.70 14.51
N LEU A 220 2.66 7.73 15.07
CA LEU A 220 1.21 7.84 15.25
C LEU A 220 0.84 8.96 16.23
N GLU A 221 1.59 9.12 17.31
CA GLU A 221 1.36 10.20 18.27
C GLU A 221 1.50 11.59 17.61
N VAL A 222 2.55 11.79 16.80
CA VAL A 222 2.71 13.04 16.04
C VAL A 222 1.57 13.24 15.04
N LEU A 223 1.18 12.18 14.30
CA LEU A 223 0.06 12.23 13.35
C LEU A 223 -1.26 12.61 14.04
N ARG A 224 -1.54 12.08 15.23
CA ARG A 224 -2.77 12.37 16.01
C ARG A 224 -2.86 13.84 16.41
N GLN A 225 -1.73 14.46 16.73
CA GLN A 225 -1.66 15.88 17.11
C GLN A 225 -1.90 16.84 15.94
N ALA A 226 -1.73 16.40 14.69
CA ALA A 226 -1.87 17.25 13.52
C ALA A 226 -3.33 17.63 13.23
N SER A 227 -3.54 18.86 12.75
CA SER A 227 -4.84 19.29 12.21
C SER A 227 -4.91 19.14 10.68
N ILE A 228 -3.76 19.13 10.00
CA ILE A 228 -3.62 18.95 8.55
C ILE A 228 -2.52 17.92 8.30
N VAL A 229 -2.76 16.96 7.41
CA VAL A 229 -1.74 16.00 6.99
C VAL A 229 -1.37 16.23 5.54
N VAL A 230 -0.08 16.41 5.28
CA VAL A 230 0.48 16.54 3.94
C VAL A 230 1.22 15.26 3.57
N VAL A 231 0.92 14.71 2.41
CA VAL A 231 1.65 13.58 1.81
C VAL A 231 2.29 14.09 0.52
N PRO A 232 3.47 14.72 0.59
CA PRO A 232 4.08 15.28 -0.60
C PRO A 232 4.82 14.19 -1.38
N LEU A 233 4.47 13.99 -2.64
CA LEU A 233 5.05 12.93 -3.47
C LEU A 233 5.92 13.48 -4.59
N SER A 234 7.08 12.87 -4.80
CA SER A 234 8.00 13.21 -5.89
C SER A 234 7.69 12.50 -7.22
N THR A 235 6.60 11.71 -7.27
CA THR A 235 6.13 11.01 -8.47
C THR A 235 4.62 11.20 -8.66
N GLU A 236 4.20 11.22 -9.92
CA GLU A 236 2.80 11.20 -10.36
C GLU A 236 2.44 9.90 -11.10
N THR A 237 3.43 9.06 -11.41
CA THR A 237 3.27 7.90 -12.31
C THR A 237 3.33 6.56 -11.60
N VAL A 238 3.79 6.54 -10.35
CA VAL A 238 3.86 5.34 -9.51
C VAL A 238 3.04 5.56 -8.25
N PRO A 239 2.19 4.58 -7.86
CA PRO A 239 1.45 4.66 -6.61
C PRO A 239 2.42 4.72 -5.42
N ALA A 240 2.28 5.77 -4.61
CA ALA A 240 3.01 5.94 -3.37
C ALA A 240 2.15 6.69 -2.35
N GLY A 241 2.54 6.57 -1.07
CA GLY A 241 1.92 7.35 0.00
C GLY A 241 0.58 6.83 0.54
N GLN A 242 -0.01 5.78 -0.04
CA GLN A 242 -1.33 5.28 0.37
C GLN A 242 -1.43 4.99 1.86
N VAL A 243 -0.39 4.40 2.48
CA VAL A 243 -0.38 4.11 3.91
C VAL A 243 -0.56 5.38 4.75
N ALA A 244 0.22 6.43 4.48
CA ALA A 244 0.14 7.69 5.22
C ALA A 244 -1.20 8.42 4.98
N ILE A 245 -1.72 8.35 3.75
CA ILE A 245 -3.05 8.87 3.40
C ILE A 245 -4.12 8.15 4.23
N LEU A 246 -4.12 6.83 4.21
CA LEU A 246 -5.11 5.99 4.89
C LEU A 246 -5.05 6.11 6.42
N GLU A 247 -3.86 6.27 7.00
CA GLU A 247 -3.67 6.51 8.43
C GLU A 247 -4.24 7.89 8.83
N ALA A 248 -3.99 8.92 8.02
CA ALA A 248 -4.55 10.26 8.24
C ALA A 248 -6.08 10.28 8.14
N MET A 249 -6.62 9.67 7.06
CA MET A 249 -8.07 9.56 6.86
C MET A 249 -8.72 8.76 7.99
N ALA A 250 -8.09 7.69 8.47
CA ALA A 250 -8.59 6.86 9.56
C ALA A 250 -8.64 7.58 10.92
N LEU A 251 -7.89 8.66 11.07
CA LEU A 251 -7.93 9.55 12.25
C LEU A 251 -8.79 10.80 12.01
N GLY A 252 -9.54 10.83 10.91
CA GLY A 252 -10.39 11.95 10.51
C GLY A 252 -9.63 13.24 10.21
N LYS A 253 -8.39 13.12 9.70
CA LYS A 253 -7.59 14.28 9.28
C LYS A 253 -7.79 14.53 7.78
N PRO A 254 -8.01 15.78 7.34
CA PRO A 254 -7.98 16.08 5.93
C PRO A 254 -6.56 15.92 5.38
N VAL A 255 -6.48 15.36 4.18
CA VAL A 255 -5.22 15.06 3.51
C VAL A 255 -4.97 16.05 2.39
N VAL A 256 -3.78 16.65 2.36
CA VAL A 256 -3.26 17.37 1.19
C VAL A 256 -2.20 16.49 0.54
N THR A 257 -2.38 16.12 -0.72
CA THR A 257 -1.44 15.21 -1.40
C THR A 257 -1.25 15.55 -2.87
N THR A 258 -0.14 15.11 -3.44
CA THR A 258 0.16 15.33 -4.86
C THR A 258 -0.87 14.62 -5.73
N ARG A 259 -1.37 15.28 -6.78
CA ARG A 259 -2.25 14.68 -7.80
C ARG A 259 -1.45 13.68 -8.64
N GLY A 260 -1.79 12.40 -8.57
CA GLY A 260 -1.09 11.37 -9.34
C GLY A 260 -1.72 9.97 -9.24
N ILE A 261 -1.11 9.01 -9.93
CA ILE A 261 -1.47 7.58 -9.82
C ILE A 261 -1.34 7.14 -8.35
N GLY A 262 -2.33 6.42 -7.85
CA GLY A 262 -2.47 6.11 -6.44
C GLY A 262 -3.31 7.15 -5.73
N THR A 263 -2.83 8.38 -5.56
CA THR A 263 -3.47 9.37 -4.68
C THR A 263 -4.90 9.72 -5.08
N VAL A 264 -5.18 9.88 -6.37
CA VAL A 264 -6.54 10.20 -6.89
C VAL A 264 -7.56 9.08 -6.68
N ASP A 265 -7.10 7.87 -6.33
CA ASP A 265 -8.00 6.77 -5.99
C ASP A 265 -8.51 6.87 -4.54
N TYR A 266 -7.70 7.44 -3.64
CA TYR A 266 -7.99 7.48 -2.20
C TYR A 266 -8.47 8.85 -1.72
N VAL A 267 -8.07 9.94 -2.38
CA VAL A 267 -8.44 11.30 -2.01
C VAL A 267 -9.31 11.91 -3.12
N ARG A 268 -10.53 12.30 -2.75
CA ARG A 268 -11.48 13.05 -3.56
C ARG A 268 -11.28 14.53 -3.29
N ASP A 269 -10.67 15.19 -4.27
CA ASP A 269 -10.38 16.62 -4.25
C ASP A 269 -11.62 17.46 -3.89
N GLY A 270 -11.50 18.31 -2.88
CA GLY A 270 -12.58 19.15 -2.37
C GLY A 270 -13.59 18.45 -1.45
N ILE A 271 -13.52 17.13 -1.27
CA ILE A 271 -14.48 16.35 -0.47
C ILE A 271 -13.85 15.83 0.83
N ASP A 272 -12.79 15.04 0.74
CA ASP A 272 -12.09 14.43 1.88
C ASP A 272 -10.60 14.80 1.94
N GLY A 273 -10.16 15.65 1.02
CA GLY A 273 -8.83 16.22 0.98
C GLY A 273 -8.67 17.20 -0.19
N LEU A 274 -7.43 17.64 -0.39
CA LEU A 274 -7.05 18.53 -1.49
C LEU A 274 -5.88 17.93 -2.27
N LEU A 275 -5.94 18.06 -3.59
CA LEU A 275 -4.90 17.62 -4.50
C LEU A 275 -4.14 18.80 -5.10
N TYR A 276 -2.82 18.75 -5.08
CA TYR A 276 -1.94 19.78 -5.67
C TYR A 276 -1.00 19.19 -6.74
N ALA A 277 -0.47 20.03 -7.62
CA ALA A 277 0.44 19.65 -8.69
C ALA A 277 1.85 19.30 -8.17
N ARG A 278 2.47 18.27 -8.76
CA ARG A 278 3.78 17.77 -8.33
C ARG A 278 4.86 18.85 -8.45
N GLY A 279 5.58 19.10 -7.35
CA GLY A 279 6.66 20.10 -7.28
C GLY A 279 6.18 21.55 -7.22
N ASP A 280 4.87 21.80 -7.16
CA ASP A 280 4.31 23.16 -7.07
C ASP A 280 4.12 23.56 -5.60
N ALA A 281 5.13 24.25 -5.05
CA ALA A 281 5.10 24.73 -3.67
C ALA A 281 4.02 25.82 -3.44
N ALA A 282 3.67 26.60 -4.45
CA ALA A 282 2.64 27.63 -4.34
C ALA A 282 1.24 27.01 -4.28
N ASP A 283 0.99 26.00 -5.12
CA ASP A 283 -0.22 25.20 -5.12
C ASP A 283 -0.40 24.44 -3.79
N LEU A 284 0.67 23.80 -3.31
CA LEU A 284 0.68 23.14 -2.00
C LEU A 284 0.40 24.14 -0.86
N ARG A 285 1.06 25.30 -0.86
CA ARG A 285 0.81 26.36 0.11
C ARG A 285 -0.66 26.77 0.13
N ARG A 286 -1.27 26.98 -1.04
CA ARG A 286 -2.69 27.34 -1.14
C ARG A 286 -3.57 26.30 -0.46
N CYS A 287 -3.33 25.01 -0.68
CA CYS A 287 -4.08 23.94 -0.04
C CYS A 287 -3.92 23.94 1.49
N ILE A 288 -2.68 24.12 1.98
CA ILE A 288 -2.39 24.18 3.42
C ILE A 288 -3.10 25.38 4.07
N VAL A 289 -2.96 26.57 3.48
CA VAL A 289 -3.56 27.82 3.98
C VAL A 289 -5.09 27.72 3.99
N THR A 290 -5.69 27.22 2.90
CA THR A 290 -7.15 27.01 2.82
C THR A 290 -7.66 26.19 4.00
N LEU A 291 -6.99 25.10 4.33
CA LEU A 291 -7.38 24.26 5.47
C LEU A 291 -7.03 24.86 6.82
N ALA A 292 -5.98 25.69 6.91
CA ALA A 292 -5.60 26.35 8.15
C ALA A 292 -6.62 27.42 8.56
N GLU A 293 -7.08 28.21 7.58
CA GLU A 293 -7.99 29.34 7.77
C GLU A 293 -9.46 28.91 7.90
N ASP A 294 -9.89 27.84 7.22
CA ASP A 294 -11.26 27.34 7.29
C ASP A 294 -11.36 26.05 8.14
N SER A 295 -11.59 26.23 9.44
CA SER A 295 -11.79 25.13 10.38
C SER A 295 -13.03 24.28 10.09
N SER A 296 -14.09 24.87 9.53
CA SER A 296 -15.32 24.17 9.18
C SER A 296 -15.11 23.22 8.01
N MET A 297 -14.43 23.70 6.96
CA MET A 297 -14.00 22.87 5.83
C MET A 297 -13.05 21.77 6.28
N ARG A 298 -12.07 22.09 7.12
CA ARG A 298 -11.14 21.11 7.71
C ARG A 298 -11.88 19.98 8.44
N SER A 299 -12.83 20.31 9.31
CA SER A 299 -13.64 19.32 10.03
C SER A 299 -14.58 18.52 9.11
N ARG A 300 -15.19 19.16 8.11
CA ARG A 300 -16.06 18.48 7.14
C ARG A 300 -15.29 17.46 6.31
N MET A 301 -14.13 17.85 5.78
CA MET A 301 -13.24 16.96 5.02
C MET A 301 -12.71 15.81 5.88
N GLY A 302 -12.30 16.09 7.12
CA GLY A 302 -11.87 15.07 8.06
C GLY A 302 -12.94 14.00 8.33
N ARG A 303 -14.20 14.40 8.52
CA ARG A 303 -15.32 13.46 8.65
C ARG A 303 -15.57 12.64 7.39
N ALA A 304 -15.50 13.26 6.21
CA ALA A 304 -15.66 12.56 4.93
C ALA A 304 -14.52 11.54 4.69
N ALA A 305 -13.30 11.89 5.07
CA ALA A 305 -12.13 11.01 5.03
C ALA A 305 -12.33 9.79 5.92
N LEU A 306 -12.73 9.99 7.18
CA LEU A 306 -13.00 8.90 8.13
C LEU A 306 -14.11 7.97 7.63
N ALA A 307 -15.22 8.54 7.15
CA ALA A 307 -16.34 7.76 6.62
C ALA A 307 -15.91 6.85 5.46
N SER A 308 -15.02 7.33 4.59
CA SER A 308 -14.47 6.54 3.48
C SER A 308 -13.61 5.36 3.97
N VAL A 309 -12.86 5.56 5.06
CA VAL A 309 -12.09 4.46 5.66
C VAL A 309 -13.02 3.41 6.24
N GLN A 310 -14.03 3.83 6.99
CA GLN A 310 -14.96 2.94 7.66
C GLN A 310 -15.80 2.11 6.68
N SER A 311 -16.11 2.64 5.49
CA SER A 311 -16.86 1.91 4.46
C SER A 311 -16.02 0.83 3.77
N ASP A 312 -14.86 1.23 3.22
CA ASP A 312 -14.19 0.44 2.17
C ASP A 312 -12.69 0.21 2.38
N LEU A 313 -12.03 0.97 3.27
CA LEU A 313 -10.56 0.99 3.36
C LEU A 313 -10.01 0.32 4.63
N THR A 314 -10.84 -0.49 5.30
CA THR A 314 -10.39 -1.33 6.42
C THR A 314 -9.69 -2.59 5.93
N PHE A 315 -8.92 -3.23 6.81
CA PHE A 315 -8.18 -4.45 6.48
C PHE A 315 -9.10 -5.62 6.08
N ASP A 316 -10.22 -5.81 6.78
CA ASP A 316 -11.17 -6.88 6.45
C ASP A 316 -11.90 -6.64 5.13
N ARG A 317 -12.18 -5.37 4.77
CA ARG A 317 -12.71 -5.01 3.45
C ARG A 317 -11.70 -5.28 2.34
N HIS A 318 -10.42 -4.95 2.56
CA HIS A 318 -9.35 -5.29 1.62
C HIS A 318 -9.25 -6.81 1.37
N VAL A 319 -9.33 -7.62 2.43
CA VAL A 319 -9.29 -9.09 2.32
C VAL A 319 -10.51 -9.62 1.56
N GLU A 320 -11.70 -9.14 1.88
CA GLU A 320 -12.95 -9.51 1.20
C GLU A 320 -12.89 -9.19 -0.30
N ALA A 321 -12.50 -7.96 -0.65
CA ALA A 321 -12.34 -7.53 -2.03
C ALA A 321 -11.22 -8.29 -2.76
N THR A 322 -10.13 -8.63 -2.06
CA THR A 322 -9.04 -9.44 -2.63
C THR A 322 -9.52 -10.86 -2.97
N ILE A 323 -10.30 -11.49 -2.09
CA ILE A 323 -10.88 -12.82 -2.37
C ILE A 323 -11.84 -12.74 -3.57
N GLY A 324 -12.71 -11.72 -3.63
CA GLY A 324 -13.58 -11.50 -4.79
C GLY A 324 -12.81 -11.29 -6.09
N ALA A 325 -11.74 -10.48 -6.06
CA ALA A 325 -10.86 -10.27 -7.20
C ALA A 325 -10.16 -11.57 -7.64
N LEU A 326 -9.69 -12.39 -6.70
CA LEU A 326 -9.08 -13.69 -6.99
C LEU A 326 -10.03 -14.59 -7.78
N ARG A 327 -11.30 -14.69 -7.37
CA ARG A 327 -12.32 -15.50 -8.08
C ARG A 327 -12.48 -15.06 -9.53
N SER A 328 -12.50 -13.74 -9.78
CA SER A 328 -12.66 -13.18 -11.12
C SER A 328 -11.44 -13.36 -12.03
N LEU A 329 -10.28 -13.74 -11.47
CA LEU A 329 -9.00 -13.87 -12.18
C LEU A 329 -8.58 -15.31 -12.38
N VAL A 330 -9.09 -16.25 -11.58
CA VAL A 330 -8.75 -17.67 -11.71
C VAL A 330 -9.65 -18.34 -12.77
N PRO A 331 -9.14 -19.33 -13.52
CA PRO A 331 -9.98 -20.13 -14.42
C PRO A 331 -11.11 -20.86 -13.68
N GLU A 332 -12.22 -21.13 -14.37
CA GLU A 332 -13.40 -21.80 -13.79
C GLU A 332 -13.06 -23.14 -13.09
N HIS A 333 -12.20 -23.96 -13.71
CA HIS A 333 -11.75 -25.24 -13.14
C HIS A 333 -10.97 -25.08 -11.81
N ALA A 334 -10.43 -23.89 -11.53
CA ALA A 334 -9.73 -23.58 -10.29
C ALA A 334 -10.67 -22.89 -9.29
N ALA A 335 -11.63 -22.09 -9.78
CA ALA A 335 -12.69 -21.51 -8.96
C ALA A 335 -13.57 -22.59 -8.31
N SER A 336 -13.91 -23.65 -9.06
CA SER A 336 -14.73 -24.77 -8.59
C SER A 336 -14.08 -25.62 -7.50
N ARG A 337 -12.78 -25.44 -7.23
CA ARG A 337 -12.04 -26.11 -6.15
C ARG A 337 -12.09 -25.35 -4.81
N GLY A 338 -13.15 -24.58 -4.55
CA GLY A 338 -13.42 -24.08 -3.20
C GLY A 338 -12.96 -22.65 -2.89
N ILE A 339 -12.67 -21.84 -3.90
CA ILE A 339 -13.05 -20.41 -3.96
C ILE A 339 -14.34 -20.05 -3.17
N PRO A 340 -14.43 -19.66 -1.86
CA PRO A 340 -15.77 -19.55 -1.23
C PRO A 340 -16.63 -18.47 -1.90
N SER A 341 -17.88 -18.21 -1.50
CA SER A 341 -18.67 -17.07 -1.98
C SER A 341 -18.45 -15.78 -1.19
#